data_AF-A0A821WYU7-F1
#
_entry.id   AF-A0A821WYU7-F1
#
_cell.length_a   1.000
_cell.length_b   1.000
_cell.length_c   1.000
_cell.angle_alpha   90.00
_cell.angle_beta   90.00
_cell.angle_gamma   90.00
#
_symmetry.space_group_name_H-M   'P 1'
#
loop_
_entity.id
_entity.type
_entity.pdbx_description
1 polymer ?
#
loop_
_entity_poly.entity_id
_entity_poly.type
_entity_poly.pdbx_seq_one_letter_code
_entity_poly.pdbx_strand_id
1 'polypeptide(L)' 'FRSINITAQQIHDELEKVGVVIDIHNDIIRVAPAPLYNSFFDIFQFVSLLKEVIITLTTVCEE' A
#
# COMPACT_ATOMS: atom_id res chain seq x y z
N PHE A 1 19.75 10.43 0.91
CA PHE A 1 18.37 9.91 0.94
C PHE A 1 18.07 9.31 -0.42
N ARG A 2 17.77 8.00 -0.49
CA ARG A 2 17.42 7.33 -1.76
C ARG A 2 16.10 7.93 -2.25
N SER A 3 16.09 8.58 -3.40
CA SER A 3 14.85 9.08 -4.01
C SER A 3 14.16 7.90 -4.68
N ILE A 4 13.01 7.53 -4.15
CA ILE A 4 12.19 6.43 -4.65
C ILE A 4 11.10 7.07 -5.51
N ASN A 5 11.13 6.81 -6.82
CA ASN A 5 10.13 7.31 -7.76
C ASN A 5 9.08 6.22 -7.98
N ILE A 6 8.14 6.12 -7.04
CA ILE A 6 7.00 5.20 -7.11
C ILE A 6 5.73 6.03 -7.10
N THR A 7 4.81 5.72 -8.01
CA THR A 7 3.50 6.38 -8.09
C THR A 7 2.50 5.70 -7.15
N ALA A 8 1.50 6.46 -6.68
CA ALA A 8 0.43 5.89 -5.85
C ALA A 8 -0.35 4.80 -6.59
N GLN A 9 -0.49 4.92 -7.91
CA GLN A 9 -1.15 3.92 -8.74
C GLN A 9 -0.41 2.57 -8.73
N GLN A 10 0.92 2.57 -8.79
CA GLN A 10 1.68 1.31 -8.69
C GLN A 10 1.48 0.61 -7.34
N ILE A 11 1.41 1.40 -6.26
CA ILE A 11 1.13 0.85 -4.93
C ILE A 11 -0.30 0.29 -4.86
N HIS A 12 -1.27 0.97 -5.49
CA HIS A 12 -2.65 0.49 -5.61
C HIS A 12 -2.73 -0.90 -6.23
N ASP A 13 -2.12 -1.03 -7.41
CA ASP A 13 -2.27 -2.21 -8.24
C ASP A 13 -1.65 -3.43 -7.55
N GLU A 14 -0.55 -3.24 -6.80
CA GLU A 14 0.03 -4.29 -5.97
C GLU A 14 -0.81 -4.62 -4.73
N LEU A 15 -1.37 -3.61 -4.05
CA LEU A 15 -2.26 -3.85 -2.90
C LEU A 15 -3.54 -4.58 -3.30
N GLU A 16 -4.11 -4.26 -4.45
CA GLU A 16 -5.30 -4.91 -4.99
C GLU A 16 -5.06 -6.41 -5.27
N LYS A 17 -3.86 -6.77 -5.78
CA LYS A 17 -3.46 -8.18 -5.98
C LYS A 17 -3.41 -8.98 -4.68
N VAL A 18 -3.09 -8.32 -3.57
CA VAL A 18 -3.05 -8.95 -2.24
C VAL A 18 -4.43 -8.92 -1.56
N GLY A 19 -5.45 -8.36 -2.22
CA GLY A 19 -6.83 -8.30 -1.73
C GLY A 19 -7.11 -7.11 -0.81
N VAL A 20 -6.23 -6.10 -0.79
CA VAL A 20 -6.42 -4.87 -0.01
C VAL A 20 -7.06 -3.81 -0.91
N VAL A 21 -8.26 -3.35 -0.53
CA VAL A 21 -8.99 -2.29 -1.25
C VAL A 21 -8.75 -0.96 -0.56
N ILE A 22 -8.26 0.02 -1.31
CA ILE A 22 -7.99 1.38 -0.85
C ILE A 22 -8.55 2.41 -1.83
N ASP A 23 -8.87 3.60 -1.34
CA ASP A 23 -9.31 4.72 -2.18
C ASP A 23 -8.10 5.56 -2.61
N ILE A 24 -8.01 5.91 -3.89
CA ILE A 24 -6.93 6.74 -4.42
C ILE A 24 -7.50 7.95 -5.15
N HIS A 25 -6.92 9.11 -4.86
CA HIS A 25 -7.29 10.36 -5.49
C HIS A 25 -6.04 11.19 -5.80
N ASN A 26 -5.76 11.41 -7.09
CA ASN A 26 -4.67 12.26 -7.59
C ASN A 26 -3.35 12.10 -6.80
N ASP A 27 -2.77 10.90 -6.84
CA ASP A 27 -1.52 10.50 -6.17
C ASP A 27 -1.56 10.38 -4.64
N ILE A 28 -2.74 10.49 -4.03
CA ILE A 28 -2.92 10.32 -2.58
C ILE A 28 -3.70 9.04 -2.30
N ILE A 29 -3.13 8.18 -1.46
CA ILE A 29 -3.80 7.00 -0.92
C ILE A 29 -4.58 7.41 0.34
N ARG A 30 -5.87 7.07 0.38
CA ARG A 30 -6.76 7.30 1.52
C ARG A 30 -7.17 5.97 2.12
N VAL A 31 -7.01 5.87 3.44
CA VAL A 31 -7.39 4.68 4.21
C VAL A 31 -8.14 5.14 5.44
N ALA A 32 -9.38 4.67 5.60
CA ALA A 32 -10.21 4.93 6.76
C ALA A 32 -10.66 3.58 7.34
N PRO A 33 -9.99 3.06 8.38
CA PRO A 33 -10.43 1.83 9.03
C PRO A 33 -11.78 2.08 9.72
N ALA A 34 -12.80 1.32 9.32
CA ALA A 34 -14.11 1.40 9.93
C ALA A 34 -14.11 0.61 11.24
N PRO A 35 -14.34 1.25 12.41
CA PRO A 35 -14.22 0.60 13.72
C PRO A 35 -15.23 -0.55 13.92
N LEU A 36 -16.30 -0.60 13.12
CA LEU A 36 -17.28 -1.67 13.15
C LEU A 36 -16.77 -2.99 12.56
N TYR A 37 -15.81 -2.94 11.63
CA TYR A 37 -15.42 -4.10 10.81
C TYR A 37 -13.91 -4.31 10.74
N ASN A 38 -13.09 -3.35 11.20
CA ASN A 38 -11.64 -3.47 11.22
C ASN A 38 -11.11 -3.59 12.63
N SER A 39 -10.36 -4.65 12.89
CA SER A 39 -9.61 -4.85 14.12
C SER A 39 -8.24 -4.17 14.04
N PHE A 40 -7.60 -3.99 15.20
CA PHE A 40 -6.20 -3.56 15.25
C PHE A 40 -5.25 -4.52 14.52
N PHE A 41 -5.60 -5.82 14.47
CA PHE A 41 -4.83 -6.81 13.74
C PHE A 41 -4.93 -6.60 12.22
N ASP A 42 -6.10 -6.23 11.70
CA ASP A 42 -6.27 -5.91 10.28
C ASP A 42 -5.45 -4.67 9.88
N ILE A 43 -5.41 -3.65 10.75
CA ILE A 43 -4.58 -2.46 10.55
C ILE A 43 -3.10 -2.84 10.54
N PHE A 44 -2.67 -3.71 11.47
CA PHE A 44 -1.29 -4.18 11.52
C PHE A 44 -0.91 -4.98 10.26
N GLN A 45 -1.79 -5.87 9.81
CA GLN A 45 -1.61 -6.62 8.57
C GLN A 45 -1.52 -5.67 7.37
N PHE A 46 -2.42 -4.69 7.27
CA PHE A 46 -2.40 -3.68 6.20
C PHE A 46 -1.05 -2.95 6.12
N VAL A 47 -0.54 -2.45 7.26
CA VAL A 47 0.75 -1.74 7.29
C VAL A 47 1.92 -2.66 6.94
N SER A 48 1.86 -3.93 7.35
CA SER A 48 2.89 -4.91 7.03
C SER A 48 2.93 -5.23 5.53
N LEU A 49 1.76 -5.43 4.91
CA LEU A 49 1.62 -5.64 3.47
C LEU A 49 2.05 -4.41 2.68
N LEU A 50 1.67 -3.21 3.12
CA LEU A 50 2.10 -1.96 2.48
C LEU A 50 3.63 -1.84 2.47
N LYS A 51 4.29 -2.20 3.56
CA LYS A 51 5.75 -2.21 3.65
C LYS A 51 6.36 -3.21 2.66
N GLU A 52 5.81 -4.42 2.57
CA GLU A 52 6.27 -5.44 1.62
C GLU A 52 6.11 -4.97 0.17
N VAL A 53 4.96 -4.39 -0.18
CA VAL A 53 4.71 -3.83 -1.52
C VAL A 53 5.74 -2.76 -1.88
N ILE A 54 6.02 -1.82 -0.97
CA ILE A 54 7.01 -0.76 -1.20
C ILE A 54 8.41 -1.35 -1.40
N ILE A 55 8.78 -2.38 -0.63
CA ILE A 55 10.08 -3.05 -0.77
C ILE A 55 10.16 -3.76 -2.12
N THR A 56 9.13 -4.54 -2.48
CA THR A 56 9.06 -5.25 -3.76
C THR A 56 9.16 -4.29 -4.94
N LEU A 57 8.38 -3.20 -4.95
CA LEU A 57 8.45 -2.19 -6.00
C LEU A 57 9.81 -1.49 -6.07
N THR A 58 10.50 -1.34 -4.93
CA THR A 58 11.86 -0.77 -4.90
C THR A 58 12.89 -1.71 -5.52
N THR A 59 12.73 -3.04 -5.34
CA THR A 59 13.65 -4.04 -5.92
C THR A 59 13.54 -4.18 -7.43
N VAL A 60 12.34 -3.98 -8.01
CA VAL A 60 12.14 -4.06 -9.47
C VAL A 60 12.83 -2.92 -10.21
N CYS A 61 13.04 -1.77 -9.57
CA CYS A 61 13.78 -0.65 -10.16
C CYS A 61 15.31 -0.83 -10.13
N GLU A 62 15.83 -1.94 -9.59
CA GLU A 62 17.27 -2.27 -9.64
C GLU A 62 17.67 -3.11 -10.87
N GLU A 63 16.72 -3.53 -11.71
CA GLU A 63 16.94 -4.19 -13.02
C GLU A 63 16.66 -3.24 -14.20
#